data_AF-A0A1Y1YZW2-F1
#
_entry.id   AF-A0A1Y1YZW2-F1
#
_cell.length_a   1.000
_cell.length_b   1.000
_cell.length_c   1.000
_cell.angle_alpha   90.00
_cell.angle_beta   90.00
_cell.angle_gamma   90.00
#
_symmetry.space_group_name_H-M   'P 1'
#
loop_
_entity.id
_entity.type
_entity.pdbx_description
1 polymer ?
#
loop_
_entity_poly.entity_id
_entity_poly.type
_entity_poly.pdbx_seq_one_letter_code
_entity_poly.pdbx_strand_id
1 'polypeptide(L)'
;MIAILLISLPILRTVRFTPTFDDIWTEVVLYQVALAYTNPTPMPHLSFQHLTTACVAHTDTENCITWRWALYLLRIPTLRTFSAYMMGGSVDDDDGASITDELVLRLPSEAKSNVTTMSFTESIIDLPVLEHIIGYVTNLKEFRYHCGGAVVSMDTNHNPIRMISSLLKHCSHSLEKLVMLDEHDGLDIVRIAPFVCSTSDPRVVDHSV
;
A
#
# COMPACT_ATOMS: atom_id res chain seq x y z
N MET A 1 1.16 -7.36 -23.60
CA MET A 1 1.17 -8.84 -23.47
C MET A 1 1.07 -9.33 -22.03
N ILE A 2 1.71 -8.65 -21.06
CA ILE A 2 1.76 -9.10 -19.66
C ILE A 2 0.36 -9.15 -19.01
N ALA A 3 -0.50 -8.17 -19.31
CA ALA A 3 -1.90 -8.14 -18.89
C ALA A 3 -2.66 -9.46 -19.16
N ILE A 4 -2.51 -10.06 -20.35
CA ILE A 4 -3.18 -11.32 -20.72
C ILE A 4 -2.63 -12.49 -19.90
N LEU A 5 -1.31 -12.52 -19.68
CA LEU A 5 -0.65 -13.55 -18.88
C LEU A 5 -1.14 -13.52 -17.43
N LEU A 6 -1.24 -12.32 -16.84
CA LEU A 6 -1.74 -12.15 -15.48
C LEU A 6 -3.17 -12.69 -15.30
N ILE A 7 -4.03 -12.48 -16.30
CA ILE A 7 -5.41 -12.97 -16.25
C ILE A 7 -5.48 -14.49 -16.42
N SER A 8 -4.55 -15.07 -17.19
CA SER A 8 -4.53 -16.49 -17.55
C SER A 8 -3.93 -17.42 -16.48
N LEU A 9 -3.44 -16.87 -15.36
CA LEU A 9 -2.74 -17.62 -14.31
C LEU A 9 -3.53 -17.59 -12.98
N PRO A 10 -4.63 -18.36 -12.86
CA PRO A 10 -5.52 -18.29 -11.69
C PRO A 10 -4.84 -18.72 -10.38
N ILE A 11 -3.86 -19.63 -10.46
CA ILE A 11 -3.12 -20.18 -9.32
C ILE A 11 -1.84 -19.40 -8.97
N LEU A 12 -1.64 -18.21 -9.55
CA LEU A 12 -0.47 -17.38 -9.29
C LEU A 12 -0.43 -16.96 -7.81
N ARG A 13 0.67 -17.28 -7.12
CA ARG A 13 0.89 -16.94 -5.70
C ARG A 13 1.76 -15.73 -5.48
N THR A 14 2.67 -15.48 -6.41
CA THR A 14 3.62 -14.38 -6.33
C THR A 14 3.67 -13.68 -7.67
N VAL A 15 3.50 -12.36 -7.66
CA VAL A 15 3.76 -11.51 -8.81
C VAL A 15 4.92 -10.60 -8.49
N ARG A 16 5.86 -10.49 -9.42
CA ARG A 16 6.96 -9.51 -9.39
C ARG A 16 6.91 -8.78 -10.71
N PHE A 17 6.75 -7.47 -10.65
CA PHE A 17 6.50 -6.67 -11.83
C PHE A 17 7.38 -5.42 -11.84
N THR A 18 7.97 -5.14 -13.00
CA THR A 18 8.70 -3.91 -13.26
C THR A 18 8.05 -3.27 -14.47
N PRO A 19 7.14 -2.29 -14.29
CA PRO A 19 6.49 -1.63 -15.41
C PRO A 19 7.52 -0.92 -16.27
N THR A 20 7.23 -0.92 -17.55
CA THR A 20 7.79 -0.01 -18.55
C THR A 20 6.73 1.03 -18.91
N PHE A 21 7.12 2.10 -19.61
CA PHE A 21 6.20 3.17 -20.02
C PHE A 21 4.97 2.68 -20.81
N ASP A 22 5.07 1.53 -21.49
CA ASP A 22 3.98 0.96 -22.30
C ASP A 22 2.99 0.09 -21.51
N ASP A 23 3.14 -0.01 -20.18
CA ASP A 23 2.36 -0.93 -19.35
C ASP A 23 1.01 -0.38 -18.85
N ILE A 24 0.47 0.65 -19.51
CA ILE A 24 -0.87 1.21 -19.24
C ILE A 24 -1.94 0.10 -19.20
N TRP A 25 -1.86 -0.86 -20.11
CA TRP A 25 -2.81 -1.98 -20.15
C TRP A 25 -2.73 -2.89 -18.92
N THR A 26 -1.55 -3.02 -18.33
CA THR A 26 -1.36 -3.79 -17.10
C THR A 26 -2.01 -3.07 -15.93
N GLU A 27 -1.85 -1.75 -15.82
CA GLU A 27 -2.53 -0.92 -14.83
C GLU A 27 -4.06 -1.01 -14.97
N VAL A 28 -4.58 -0.89 -16.21
CA VAL A 28 -6.01 -1.04 -16.50
C VAL A 28 -6.54 -2.41 -16.06
N VAL A 29 -5.81 -3.50 -16.32
CA VAL A 29 -6.22 -4.84 -15.87
C VAL A 29 -6.23 -4.93 -14.34
N LEU A 30 -5.23 -4.38 -13.65
CA LEU A 30 -5.21 -4.37 -12.18
C LEU A 30 -6.40 -3.58 -11.61
N TYR A 31 -6.73 -2.43 -12.20
CA TYR A 31 -7.91 -1.66 -11.82
C TYR A 31 -9.21 -2.46 -12.00
N GLN A 32 -9.37 -3.15 -13.14
CA GLN A 32 -10.55 -3.98 -13.39
C GLN A 32 -10.65 -5.16 -12.41
N VAL A 33 -9.52 -5.78 -12.08
CA VAL A 33 -9.47 -6.84 -11.07
C VAL A 33 -9.82 -6.29 -9.69
N ALA A 34 -9.29 -5.12 -9.31
CA ALA A 34 -9.62 -4.46 -8.06
C ALA A 34 -11.13 -4.14 -7.96
N LEU A 35 -11.71 -3.58 -9.03
CA LEU A 35 -13.15 -3.35 -9.14
C LEU A 35 -13.93 -4.66 -8.97
N ALA A 36 -13.52 -5.73 -9.65
CA ALA A 36 -14.17 -7.02 -9.56
C ALA A 36 -14.17 -7.56 -8.11
N TYR A 37 -13.07 -7.39 -7.37
CA TYR A 37 -12.99 -7.77 -5.96
C TYR A 37 -13.80 -6.87 -5.00
N THR A 38 -14.24 -5.69 -5.44
CA THR A 38 -15.18 -4.87 -4.64
C THR A 38 -16.64 -5.29 -4.81
N ASN A 39 -16.96 -6.10 -5.81
CA ASN A 39 -18.32 -6.58 -6.04
C ASN A 39 -18.67 -7.71 -5.05
N PRO A 40 -19.79 -7.64 -4.31
CA PRO A 40 -20.21 -8.72 -3.40
C PRO A 40 -20.60 -10.03 -4.11
N THR A 41 -20.73 -10.00 -5.44
CA THR A 41 -21.11 -11.17 -6.22
C THR A 41 -19.93 -12.13 -6.38
N PRO A 42 -20.07 -13.41 -5.99
CA PRO A 42 -18.99 -14.38 -6.12
C PRO A 42 -18.64 -14.62 -7.59
N MET A 43 -17.39 -14.35 -7.94
CA MET A 43 -16.83 -14.60 -9.27
C MET A 43 -15.80 -15.73 -9.19
N PRO A 44 -16.16 -16.97 -9.60
CA PRO A 44 -15.33 -18.16 -9.40
C PRO A 44 -14.05 -18.18 -10.24
N HIS A 45 -13.88 -17.26 -11.19
CA HIS A 45 -12.75 -17.23 -12.11
C HIS A 45 -12.00 -15.89 -12.11
N LEU A 46 -12.02 -15.16 -10.99
CA LEU A 46 -11.20 -13.96 -10.88
C LEU A 46 -9.71 -14.31 -10.90
N SER A 47 -8.95 -13.48 -11.59
CA SER A 47 -7.50 -13.51 -11.53
C SER A 47 -7.02 -13.23 -10.11
N PHE A 48 -5.90 -13.81 -9.71
CA PHE A 48 -5.25 -13.61 -8.41
C PHE A 48 -5.98 -14.16 -7.17
N GLN A 49 -6.90 -15.12 -7.35
CA GLN A 49 -7.53 -15.82 -6.21
C GLN A 49 -6.52 -16.43 -5.24
N HIS A 50 -5.32 -16.80 -5.69
CA HIS A 50 -4.29 -17.41 -4.87
C HIS A 50 -3.08 -16.49 -4.61
N LEU A 51 -3.14 -15.21 -5.00
CA LEU A 51 -2.01 -14.30 -4.90
C LEU A 51 -1.77 -13.88 -3.45
N THR A 52 -0.63 -14.28 -2.90
CA THR A 52 -0.22 -13.96 -1.53
C THR A 52 0.84 -12.88 -1.45
N THR A 53 1.61 -12.69 -2.53
CA THR A 53 2.74 -11.77 -2.56
C THR A 53 2.74 -10.96 -3.84
N ALA A 54 2.82 -9.65 -3.74
CA ALA A 54 3.00 -8.76 -4.86
C ALA A 54 4.20 -7.86 -4.61
N CYS A 55 5.13 -7.85 -5.56
CA CYS A 55 6.26 -6.94 -5.58
C CYS A 55 6.22 -6.12 -6.86
N VAL A 56 6.29 -4.80 -6.73
CA VAL A 56 6.33 -3.88 -7.87
C VAL A 56 7.58 -3.03 -7.77
N ALA A 57 8.24 -2.74 -8.88
CA ALA A 57 9.47 -1.98 -8.89
C ALA A 57 9.51 -1.06 -10.11
N HIS A 58 10.08 0.13 -9.96
CA HIS A 58 10.49 0.96 -11.09
C HIS A 58 12.02 0.98 -11.16
N THR A 59 12.60 1.30 -12.32
CA THR A 59 14.07 1.34 -12.50
C THR A 59 14.58 2.60 -13.18
N ASP A 60 13.69 3.43 -13.71
CA ASP A 60 14.07 4.73 -14.26
C ASP A 60 14.07 5.80 -13.13
N THR A 61 15.00 6.75 -13.25
CA THR A 61 15.24 7.82 -12.28
C THR A 61 14.28 9.00 -12.47
N GLU A 62 13.74 9.18 -13.67
CA GLU A 62 12.89 10.34 -13.98
C GLU A 62 11.42 10.11 -13.64
N ASN A 63 11.03 8.87 -13.33
CA ASN A 63 9.66 8.50 -13.02
C ASN A 63 9.59 7.53 -11.83
N CYS A 64 8.37 7.24 -11.39
CA CYS A 64 8.11 6.26 -10.36
C CYS A 64 6.95 5.36 -10.77
N ILE A 65 6.82 4.20 -10.12
CA ILE A 65 5.57 3.47 -10.22
C ILE A 65 4.49 4.20 -9.43
N THR A 66 3.33 4.41 -10.06
CA THR A 66 2.23 5.16 -9.43
C THR A 66 1.73 4.43 -8.19
N TRP A 67 1.37 5.20 -7.17
CA TRP A 67 0.78 4.68 -5.92
C TRP A 67 -0.52 3.90 -6.13
N ARG A 68 -1.23 4.10 -7.25
CA ARG A 68 -2.49 3.42 -7.59
C ARG A 68 -2.33 1.89 -7.63
N TRP A 69 -1.15 1.42 -8.04
CA TRP A 69 -0.80 -0.01 -8.04
C TRP A 69 -0.97 -0.66 -6.67
N ALA A 70 -0.56 0.05 -5.60
CA ALA A 70 -0.76 -0.43 -4.24
C ALA A 70 -2.26 -0.60 -3.95
N LEU A 71 -3.08 0.40 -4.28
CA LEU A 71 -4.52 0.32 -4.01
C LEU A 71 -5.22 -0.80 -4.78
N TYR A 72 -4.86 -1.04 -6.03
CA TYR A 72 -5.45 -2.13 -6.81
C TYR A 72 -5.13 -3.49 -6.19
N LEU A 73 -3.85 -3.72 -5.87
CA LEU A 73 -3.37 -4.99 -5.34
C LEU A 73 -3.88 -5.25 -3.92
N LEU A 74 -4.01 -4.20 -3.10
CA LEU A 74 -4.52 -4.33 -1.72
C LEU A 74 -5.99 -4.79 -1.64
N ARG A 75 -6.75 -4.69 -2.74
CA ARG A 75 -8.12 -5.24 -2.82
C ARG A 75 -8.17 -6.75 -2.95
N ILE A 76 -7.07 -7.40 -3.30
CA ILE A 76 -7.01 -8.84 -3.47
C ILE A 76 -7.05 -9.50 -2.08
N PRO A 77 -8.11 -10.25 -1.73
CA PRO A 77 -8.31 -10.71 -0.34
C PRO A 77 -7.25 -11.71 0.15
N THR A 78 -6.59 -12.41 -0.77
CA THR A 78 -5.55 -13.40 -0.46
C THR A 78 -4.15 -12.79 -0.33
N LEU A 79 -3.97 -11.51 -0.66
CA LEU A 79 -2.69 -10.84 -0.54
C LEU A 79 -2.28 -10.73 0.94
N ARG A 80 -1.01 -11.02 1.24
CA ARG A 80 -0.41 -10.97 2.58
C ARG A 80 0.83 -10.10 2.62
N THR A 81 1.58 -10.05 1.52
CA THR A 81 2.80 -9.28 1.41
C THR A 81 2.72 -8.36 0.20
N PHE A 82 2.94 -7.07 0.43
CA PHE A 82 3.07 -6.06 -0.61
C PHE A 82 4.42 -5.36 -0.48
N SER A 83 5.16 -5.29 -1.58
CA SER A 83 6.44 -4.59 -1.63
C SER A 83 6.49 -3.70 -2.87
N ALA A 84 6.98 -2.49 -2.69
CA ALA A 84 7.20 -1.55 -3.77
C ALA A 84 8.63 -0.99 -3.70
N TYR A 85 9.24 -0.81 -4.87
CA TYR A 85 10.53 -0.15 -5.04
C TYR A 85 10.36 1.01 -6.02
N MET A 86 10.84 2.21 -5.67
CA MET A 86 10.65 3.42 -6.50
C MET A 86 9.18 3.72 -6.82
N MET A 87 8.30 3.55 -5.82
CA MET A 87 6.89 3.99 -5.89
C MET A 87 6.74 5.42 -5.38
N GLY A 88 5.91 6.21 -6.05
CA GLY A 88 5.64 7.57 -5.63
C GLY A 88 4.38 8.20 -6.24
N GLY A 89 4.27 9.50 -6.02
CA GLY A 89 3.21 10.37 -6.53
C GLY A 89 2.35 11.02 -5.43
N SER A 90 1.66 12.08 -5.83
CA SER A 90 0.66 12.83 -5.08
C SER A 90 -0.75 12.60 -5.67
N VAL A 91 -1.78 13.11 -5.01
CA VAL A 91 -3.17 13.16 -5.53
C VAL A 91 -3.35 14.28 -6.56
N ASP A 92 -2.50 15.32 -6.48
CA ASP A 92 -2.59 16.50 -7.33
C ASP A 92 -1.70 16.41 -8.58
N ASP A 93 -0.99 15.29 -8.76
CA ASP A 93 -0.11 15.06 -9.90
C ASP A 93 -0.95 14.62 -11.11
N ASP A 94 -1.19 15.54 -12.05
CA ASP A 94 -1.72 15.18 -13.37
C ASP A 94 -0.60 14.58 -14.23
N ASP A 95 -0.41 13.26 -14.09
CA ASP A 95 0.54 12.48 -14.88
C ASP A 95 0.00 12.08 -16.27
N GLY A 96 -1.16 12.60 -16.67
CA GLY A 96 -1.83 12.24 -17.92
C GLY A 96 -2.31 10.78 -17.95
N ALA A 97 -2.49 10.14 -16.80
CA ALA A 97 -2.91 8.75 -16.73
C ALA A 97 -4.29 8.47 -17.33
N SER A 98 -4.42 7.26 -17.87
CA SER A 98 -5.69 6.75 -18.39
C SER A 98 -6.79 6.56 -17.34
N ILE A 99 -6.41 6.43 -16.06
CA ILE A 99 -7.31 6.29 -14.92
C ILE A 99 -7.04 7.46 -13.98
N THR A 100 -8.04 8.32 -13.80
CA THR A 100 -7.90 9.49 -12.93
C THR A 100 -7.85 9.07 -11.47
N ASP A 101 -7.11 9.82 -10.66
CA ASP A 101 -6.99 9.57 -9.22
C ASP A 101 -8.36 9.61 -8.52
N GLU A 102 -9.26 10.48 -8.98
CA GLU A 102 -10.64 10.55 -8.49
C GLU A 102 -11.39 9.21 -8.63
N LEU A 103 -11.19 8.48 -9.74
CA LEU A 103 -11.82 7.17 -9.94
C LEU A 103 -11.26 6.12 -8.98
N VAL A 104 -9.95 6.14 -8.75
CA VAL A 104 -9.29 5.20 -7.84
C VAL A 104 -9.70 5.46 -6.39
N LEU A 105 -9.74 6.72 -5.97
CA LEU A 105 -10.14 7.12 -4.62
C LEU A 105 -11.62 6.84 -4.32
N ARG A 106 -12.45 6.72 -5.37
CA ARG A 106 -13.88 6.34 -5.26
C ARG A 106 -14.14 4.85 -5.16
N LEU A 107 -13.13 4.00 -5.29
CA LEU A 107 -13.32 2.55 -5.15
C LEU A 107 -13.92 2.23 -3.77
N PRO A 108 -14.99 1.39 -3.68
CA PRO A 108 -15.69 1.12 -2.43
C PRO A 108 -14.74 0.77 -1.29
N SER A 109 -14.77 1.50 -0.18
CA SER A 109 -13.76 1.40 0.87
C SER A 109 -13.99 0.27 1.89
N GLU A 110 -15.10 -0.45 1.72
CA GLU A 110 -15.64 -1.43 2.67
C GLU A 110 -14.75 -2.68 2.79
N ALA A 111 -14.14 -3.12 1.69
CA ALA A 111 -13.22 -4.25 1.69
C ALA A 111 -11.85 -3.83 2.25
N LYS A 112 -11.52 -4.34 3.44
CA LYS A 112 -10.19 -4.20 4.06
C LYS A 112 -9.22 -5.25 3.52
N SER A 113 -7.98 -4.84 3.36
CA SER A 113 -6.87 -5.69 2.92
C SER A 113 -6.42 -6.61 4.06
N ASN A 114 -6.00 -7.82 3.68
CA ASN A 114 -5.41 -8.80 4.59
C ASN A 114 -3.87 -8.78 4.59
N VAL A 115 -3.27 -7.73 4.00
CA VAL A 115 -1.81 -7.57 4.02
C VAL A 115 -1.31 -7.43 5.46
N THR A 116 -0.29 -8.23 5.78
CA THR A 116 0.39 -8.24 7.08
C THR A 116 1.80 -7.67 6.99
N THR A 117 2.39 -7.63 5.79
CA THR A 117 3.73 -7.10 5.57
C THR A 117 3.71 -6.13 4.39
N MET A 118 4.13 -4.89 4.64
CA MET A 118 4.18 -3.83 3.64
C MET A 118 5.56 -3.19 3.65
N SER A 119 6.17 -3.04 2.48
CA SER A 119 7.47 -2.37 2.35
C SER A 119 7.52 -1.44 1.16
N PHE A 120 7.96 -0.21 1.38
CA PHE A 120 8.29 0.77 0.34
C PHE A 120 9.78 1.07 0.40
N THR A 121 10.49 0.87 -0.70
CA THR A 121 11.95 1.05 -0.76
C THR A 121 12.31 2.08 -1.82
N GLU A 122 13.14 3.06 -1.44
CA GLU A 122 13.49 4.18 -2.35
C GLU A 122 12.21 4.82 -2.91
N SER A 123 11.24 5.06 -2.03
CA SER A 123 9.89 5.47 -2.38
C SER A 123 9.58 6.85 -1.85
N ILE A 124 8.81 7.60 -2.62
CA ILE A 124 8.41 8.96 -2.26
C ILE A 124 6.91 9.14 -2.53
N ILE A 125 6.10 8.78 -1.54
CA ILE A 125 4.64 8.81 -1.59
C ILE A 125 4.15 9.96 -0.73
N ASP A 126 3.32 10.84 -1.29
CA ASP A 126 2.78 11.96 -0.50
C ASP A 126 1.90 11.44 0.65
N LEU A 127 1.90 12.18 1.76
CA LEU A 127 1.29 11.73 2.98
C LEU A 127 -0.22 11.41 2.85
N PRO A 128 -1.07 12.23 2.19
CA PRO A 128 -2.49 11.91 2.00
C PRO A 128 -2.70 10.60 1.23
N VAL A 129 -1.86 10.33 0.23
CA VAL A 129 -1.87 9.07 -0.52
C VAL A 129 -1.53 7.90 0.39
N LEU A 130 -0.45 8.02 1.16
CA LEU A 130 -0.03 6.98 2.09
C LEU A 130 -1.10 6.72 3.17
N GLU A 131 -1.71 7.77 3.72
CA GLU A 131 -2.84 7.66 4.65
C GLU A 131 -3.99 6.86 4.01
N HIS A 132 -4.29 7.11 2.74
CA HIS A 132 -5.30 6.36 2.00
C HIS A 132 -4.92 4.88 1.84
N ILE A 133 -3.68 4.57 1.44
CA ILE A 133 -3.17 3.20 1.32
C ILE A 133 -3.26 2.46 2.67
N ILE A 134 -2.75 3.06 3.73
CA ILE A 134 -2.73 2.47 5.08
C ILE A 134 -4.16 2.28 5.60
N GLY A 135 -5.10 3.18 5.27
CA GLY A 135 -6.51 3.07 5.66
C GLY A 135 -7.22 1.79 5.19
N TYR A 136 -6.66 1.09 4.20
CA TYR A 136 -7.13 -0.22 3.76
C TYR A 136 -6.58 -1.39 4.54
N VAL A 137 -5.46 -1.23 5.24
CA VAL A 137 -4.74 -2.34 5.87
C VAL A 137 -4.98 -2.34 7.36
N THR A 138 -5.79 -3.28 7.86
CA THR A 138 -6.08 -3.36 9.30
C THR A 138 -5.17 -4.35 10.02
N ASN A 139 -4.66 -5.37 9.33
CA ASN A 139 -3.91 -6.48 9.93
C ASN A 139 -2.38 -6.35 9.74
N LEU A 140 -1.88 -5.12 9.57
CA LEU A 140 -0.48 -4.86 9.25
C LEU A 140 0.42 -5.15 10.46
N LYS A 141 1.29 -6.15 10.35
CA LYS A 141 2.26 -6.54 11.39
C LYS A 141 3.62 -5.89 11.19
N GLU A 142 4.07 -5.78 9.95
CA GLU A 142 5.37 -5.20 9.62
C GLU A 142 5.21 -4.13 8.55
N PHE A 143 5.65 -2.92 8.88
CA PHE A 143 5.75 -1.80 7.95
C PHE A 143 7.21 -1.38 7.82
N ARG A 144 7.66 -1.26 6.57
CA ARG A 144 8.98 -0.71 6.24
C ARG A 144 8.83 0.41 5.24
N TYR A 145 9.49 1.54 5.49
CA TYR A 145 9.56 2.64 4.57
C TYR A 145 10.99 3.15 4.50
N HIS A 146 11.59 3.09 3.33
CA HIS A 146 12.86 3.71 3.03
C HIS A 146 12.58 4.87 2.08
N CYS A 147 12.64 6.08 2.64
CA CYS A 147 12.47 7.32 1.89
C CYS A 147 13.73 7.61 1.09
N GLY A 148 13.58 8.08 -0.14
CA GLY A 148 14.71 8.53 -0.97
C GLY A 148 14.81 7.77 -2.29
N GLY A 149 16.05 7.56 -2.74
CA GLY A 149 16.38 7.06 -4.07
C GLY A 149 16.48 8.16 -5.13
N ALA A 150 16.88 7.76 -6.33
CA ALA A 150 17.00 8.67 -7.47
C ALA A 150 15.64 8.97 -8.14
N VAL A 151 14.56 9.05 -7.35
CA VAL A 151 13.22 9.36 -7.86
C VAL A 151 13.04 10.87 -7.87
N VAL A 152 12.80 11.45 -9.06
CA VAL A 152 12.42 12.87 -9.19
C VAL A 152 10.94 13.04 -8.84
N SER A 153 10.57 12.91 -7.56
CA SER A 153 9.25 13.40 -7.13
C SER A 153 9.43 14.79 -6.52
N MET A 154 8.81 15.77 -7.17
CA MET A 154 8.87 17.17 -6.79
C MET A 154 8.29 17.37 -5.38
N ASP A 155 9.01 18.13 -4.55
CA ASP A 155 8.51 18.77 -3.31
C ASP A 155 7.57 17.93 -2.42
N THR A 156 7.88 16.66 -2.19
CA THR A 156 7.04 15.84 -1.31
C THR A 156 7.26 16.22 0.14
N ASN A 157 6.16 16.43 0.87
CA ASN A 157 6.15 16.76 2.29
C ASN A 157 6.44 15.50 3.13
N HIS A 158 7.64 14.94 3.00
CA HIS A 158 8.05 13.80 3.79
C HIS A 158 7.99 14.17 5.27
N ASN A 159 7.09 13.51 6.01
CA ASN A 159 6.87 13.79 7.42
C ASN A 159 6.72 12.46 8.18
N PRO A 160 7.85 11.89 8.64
CA PRO A 160 7.84 10.55 9.25
C PRO A 160 6.97 10.52 10.52
N ILE A 161 6.89 11.62 11.28
CA ILE A 161 6.04 11.72 12.47
C ILE A 161 4.55 11.58 12.10
N ARG A 162 4.10 12.26 11.04
CA ARG A 162 2.71 12.14 10.56
C ARG A 162 2.43 10.77 9.95
N MET A 163 3.39 10.19 9.22
CA MET A 163 3.27 8.82 8.70
C MET A 163 3.09 7.81 9.85
N ILE A 164 3.91 7.93 10.91
CA ILE A 164 3.77 7.10 12.12
C ILE A 164 2.41 7.31 12.76
N SER A 165 1.95 8.57 12.87
CA SER A 165 0.62 8.87 13.44
C SER A 165 -0.50 8.21 12.64
N SER A 166 -0.41 8.17 11.31
CA SER A 166 -1.34 7.44 10.45
C SER A 166 -1.31 5.92 10.66
N LEU A 167 -0.12 5.34 10.70
CA LEU A 167 0.05 3.91 11.02
C LEU A 167 -0.56 3.55 12.37
N LEU A 168 -0.37 4.38 13.40
CA LEU A 168 -0.98 4.16 14.71
C LEU A 168 -2.50 4.30 14.66
N LYS A 169 -3.02 5.27 13.92
CA LYS A 169 -4.46 5.45 13.76
C LYS A 169 -5.14 4.22 13.14
N HIS A 170 -4.51 3.58 12.16
CA HIS A 170 -5.13 2.51 11.37
C HIS A 170 -4.70 1.09 11.75
N CYS A 171 -3.47 0.92 12.22
CA CYS A 171 -2.83 -0.38 12.42
C CYS A 171 -2.22 -0.56 13.83
N SER A 172 -2.45 0.35 14.79
CA SER A 172 -1.84 0.27 16.13
C SER A 172 -2.06 -1.06 16.85
N HIS A 173 -3.20 -1.71 16.63
CA HIS A 173 -3.57 -2.96 17.28
C HIS A 173 -2.87 -4.19 16.68
N SER A 174 -2.32 -4.09 15.47
CA SER A 174 -1.71 -5.21 14.74
C SER A 174 -0.22 -5.00 14.45
N LEU A 175 0.28 -3.77 14.49
CA LEU A 175 1.66 -3.43 14.15
C LEU A 175 2.64 -3.94 15.21
N GLU A 176 3.51 -4.85 14.79
CA GLU A 176 4.54 -5.49 15.62
C GLU A 176 5.94 -4.92 15.34
N LYS A 177 6.17 -4.45 14.10
CA LYS A 177 7.47 -3.95 13.64
C LYS A 177 7.33 -2.76 12.71
N LEU A 178 8.08 -1.71 13.01
CA LEU A 178 8.17 -0.50 12.21
C LEU A 178 9.63 -0.20 11.88
N VAL A 179 9.94 -0.05 10.60
CA VAL A 179 11.25 0.39 10.10
C VAL A 179 11.05 1.61 9.23
N MET A 180 11.64 2.74 9.62
CA MET A 180 11.70 3.95 8.80
C MET A 180 13.18 4.28 8.60
N LEU A 181 13.60 4.39 7.34
CA LEU A 181 14.95 4.75 6.94
C LEU A 181 14.85 6.02 6.09
N ASP A 182 15.71 6.99 6.36
CA ASP A 182 15.80 8.24 5.61
C ASP A 182 17.27 8.53 5.29
N GLU A 183 17.62 8.48 4.00
CA GLU A 183 19.00 8.72 3.54
C GLU A 183 19.44 10.18 3.70
N HIS A 184 18.50 11.13 3.79
CA HIS A 184 18.83 12.55 3.79
C HIS A 184 19.22 13.07 5.18
N ASP A 185 18.59 12.56 6.23
CA ASP A 185 18.75 13.06 7.59
C ASP A 185 19.54 12.11 8.52
N GLY A 186 19.98 10.94 8.02
CA GLY A 186 20.72 9.95 8.81
C GLY A 186 19.92 9.40 9.99
N LEU A 187 18.59 9.55 9.97
CA LEU A 187 17.68 9.15 11.03
C LEU A 187 17.17 7.73 10.77
N ASP A 188 17.84 6.74 11.33
CA ASP A 188 17.36 5.37 11.36
C ASP A 188 16.37 5.18 12.51
N ILE A 189 15.07 5.27 12.25
CA ILE A 189 14.05 4.87 13.23
C ILE A 189 13.75 3.38 13.02
N VAL A 190 14.51 2.55 13.74
CA VAL A 190 14.21 1.12 13.87
C VAL A 190 13.48 0.88 15.18
N ARG A 191 12.16 0.67 15.12
CA ARG A 191 11.36 0.33 16.30
C ARG A 191 10.84 -1.10 16.22
N ILE A 192 11.42 -1.94 17.07
CA ILE A 192 11.05 -3.35 17.25
C ILE A 192 10.46 -3.48 18.66
N ALA A 193 9.18 -3.18 18.82
CA ALA A 193 8.47 -3.46 20.06
C ALA A 193 6.95 -3.47 19.79
N PRO A 194 6.19 -4.37 20.42
CA PRO A 194 4.73 -4.38 20.29
C PRO A 194 4.18 -3.05 20.80
N PHE A 195 3.30 -2.42 20.01
CA PHE A 195 2.47 -1.32 20.49
C PHE A 195 1.44 -1.90 21.46
N VAL A 196 1.83 -2.09 22.73
CA VAL A 196 0.87 -2.41 23.78
C VAL A 196 0.08 -1.14 24.04
N CYS A 197 -1.04 -0.97 23.33
CA CYS A 197 -2.03 0.01 23.69
C CYS A 197 -2.57 -0.43 25.06
N SER A 198 -2.05 0.18 26.13
CA SER A 198 -2.58 0.01 27.48
C SER A 198 -4.04 0.44 27.46
N THR A 199 -4.95 -0.53 27.27
CA THR A 199 -6.36 -0.36 27.58
C THR A 199 -6.49 -0.32 29.10
N SER A 200 -6.05 0.78 29.71
CA SER A 200 -6.41 1.10 31.08
C SER A 200 -7.91 1.37 31.06
N ASP A 201 -8.69 0.37 31.46
CA ASP A 201 -10.14 0.43 31.62
C ASP A 201 -10.48 1.53 32.65
N PRO A 202 -11.15 2.64 32.26
CA PRO A 202 -11.43 3.74 33.17
C PRO A 202 -12.65 3.48 34.06
N ARG A 203 -13.14 2.24 34.19
CA ARG A 203 -14.39 1.93 34.92
C ARG A 203 -14.20 0.95 36.09
N VAL A 204 -13.46 1.37 37.10
CA VAL A 204 -13.72 0.92 38.48
C VAL A 204 -13.59 2.13 39.40
N VAL A 205 -14.62 2.98 39.40
CA VAL A 205 -14.85 3.89 40.53
C VAL A 205 -15.80 3.16 41.45
N ASP A 206 -15.22 2.52 42.45
CA ASP A 206 -15.92 1.83 43.52
C ASP A 206 -16.60 2.90 44.40
N HIS A 207 -17.91 3.11 44.19
CA HIS A 207 -18.72 3.95 45.05
C HIS A 207 -19.48 3.07 46.04
N SER A 208 -18.78 2.61 47.06
CA SER A 208 -19.37 2.13 48.30
C SER A 208 -19.17 3.18 49.40
N VAL A 209 -20.23 3.97 49.67
CA VAL A 209 -20.46 4.72 50.91
C VAL A 209 -21.89 4.44 51.35
#